data_AF-A0A2S4HF96-F1
#
_entry.id   AF-A0A2S4HF96-F1
#
_cell.length_a   1.000
_cell.length_b   1.000
_cell.length_c   1.000
_cell.angle_alpha   90.00
_cell.angle_beta   90.00
_cell.angle_gamma   90.00
#
_symmetry.space_group_name_H-M   'P 1'
#
loop_
_entity.id
_entity.type
_entity.pdbx_description
1 polymer ?
#
loop_
_entity_poly.entity_id
_entity_poly.type
_entity_poly.pdbx_seq_one_letter_code
_entity_poly.pdbx_strand_id
1 'polypeptide(L)' 'MQNHLLIKFAKRKPFQQKPEMPKGSVFDHKRGIWMYENKPLVSHTSKFGTQATKKCDVETGEDQKGE' A
#
# COMPACT_ATOMS: atom_id res chain seq x y z
N MET A 1 19.27 11.96 27.50
CA MET A 1 18.42 12.36 26.37
C MET A 1 17.31 11.33 26.23
N GLN A 2 16.05 11.72 26.40
CA GLN A 2 14.93 10.81 26.19
C GLN A 2 14.70 10.64 24.68
N ASN A 3 14.72 9.40 24.20
CA ASN A 3 14.41 9.11 22.80
C ASN A 3 12.93 9.39 22.52
N HIS A 4 12.66 10.27 21.57
CA HIS A 4 11.31 10.66 21.16
C HIS A 4 10.49 9.43 20.72
N LEU A 5 9.19 9.38 21.01
CA LEU A 5 8.31 8.24 20.68
C LEU A 5 8.38 7.86 19.19
N LEU A 6 8.46 8.86 18.31
CA LEU A 6 8.58 8.66 16.86
C LEU A 6 9.86 7.90 16.47
N ILE A 7 10.96 8.16 17.16
CA ILE A 7 12.24 7.47 16.93
C ILE A 7 12.15 6.03 17.44
N LYS A 8 11.52 5.83 18.61
CA LYS A 8 11.33 4.50 19.21
C LYS A 8 10.56 3.54 18.31
N PHE A 9 9.58 4.04 17.56
CA PHE A 9 8.72 3.23 16.70
C PHE A 9 9.05 3.32 15.21
N ALA A 10 10.12 4.03 14.84
CA ALA A 10 10.55 4.12 13.46
C ALA A 10 10.96 2.75 12.92
N LYS A 11 10.23 2.22 11.94
CA LYS A 11 10.60 0.99 11.22
C LYS A 11 11.38 1.36 9.96
N ARG A 12 12.59 0.80 9.80
CA ARG A 12 13.34 0.86 8.54
C ARG A 12 13.21 -0.48 7.83
N LYS A 13 12.79 -0.45 6.57
CA LYS A 13 12.86 -1.61 5.68
C LYS A 13 14.14 -1.51 4.86
N PRO A 14 14.88 -2.61 4.67
CA PRO A 14 16.01 -2.60 3.74
C PRO A 14 15.51 -2.25 2.35
N PHE A 15 16.31 -1.49 1.60
CA PHE A 15 16.03 -1.24 0.20
C PHE A 15 16.01 -2.56 -0.58
N GLN A 16 15.00 -2.75 -1.42
CA GLN A 16 14.89 -3.89 -2.32
C GLN A 16 14.82 -3.39 -3.75
N GLN A 17 15.71 -3.89 -4.62
CA GLN A 17 15.71 -3.53 -6.04
C GLN A 17 14.53 -4.16 -6.79
N LYS A 18 14.05 -5.31 -6.31
CA LYS A 18 12.86 -5.99 -6.84
C LYS A 18 11.82 -6.07 -5.72
N PRO A 19 10.60 -5.57 -5.93
CA PRO A 19 9.54 -5.73 -4.94
C PRO A 19 9.15 -7.20 -4.82
N GLU A 20 8.85 -7.64 -3.61
CA GLU A 20 8.23 -8.94 -3.38
C GLU A 20 6.80 -8.93 -3.90
N MET A 21 6.57 -9.60 -5.03
CA MET A 21 5.24 -9.77 -5.61
C MET A 21 4.72 -11.18 -5.32
N PRO A 22 3.41 -11.35 -5.10
CA PRO A 22 2.80 -12.68 -5.00
C PRO A 22 3.12 -13.52 -6.24
N LYS A 23 3.43 -14.81 -6.03
CA LYS A 23 3.72 -15.72 -7.15
C LYS A 23 2.50 -15.82 -8.07
N GLY A 24 2.69 -15.61 -9.37
CA GLY A 24 1.60 -15.62 -10.35
C GLY A 24 0.92 -14.27 -10.56
N SER A 25 1.44 -13.20 -9.94
CA SER A 25 1.06 -11.83 -10.31
C SER A 25 1.58 -11.48 -11.69
N VAL A 26 0.69 -10.97 -12.55
CA VAL A 26 1.01 -10.52 -13.91
C VAL A 26 0.46 -9.13 -14.15
N PHE A 27 1.18 -8.32 -14.93
CA PHE A 27 0.70 -6.99 -15.29
C PHE A 27 -0.13 -7.07 -16.58
N ASP A 28 -1.39 -6.61 -16.52
CA ASP A 28 -2.23 -6.45 -17.70
C ASP A 28 -1.93 -5.10 -18.35
N HIS A 29 -1.14 -5.12 -19.42
CA HIS A 29 -0.75 -3.92 -20.16
C HIS A 29 -1.91 -3.20 -20.84
N LYS A 30 -3.01 -3.89 -21.15
CA LYS A 30 -4.17 -3.28 -21.80
C LYS A 30 -5.00 -2.47 -20.81
N ARG A 31 -5.15 -2.98 -19.59
CA ARG A 31 -5.91 -2.33 -18.52
C ARG A 31 -5.04 -1.46 -17.61
N GLY A 32 -3.72 -1.61 -17.66
CA GLY A 32 -2.78 -0.89 -16.81
C GLY A 32 -2.83 -1.33 -15.35
N ILE A 33 -3.24 -2.57 -15.06
CA ILE A 33 -3.46 -3.06 -13.70
C ILE A 33 -2.70 -4.37 -13.44
N TRP A 34 -2.31 -4.59 -12.19
CA TRP A 34 -1.79 -5.87 -11.74
C TRP A 34 -2.93 -6.86 -11.50
N MET A 35 -2.73 -8.09 -11.97
CA MET A 35 -3.66 -9.20 -11.87
C MET A 35 -3.04 -10.33 -11.07
N TYR A 36 -3.86 -11.08 -10.36
CA TYR A 36 -3.51 -12.29 -9.64
C TYR A 36 -4.66 -13.27 -9.77
N GLU A 37 -4.41 -14.48 -10.29
CA GLU A 37 -5.45 -15.51 -10.53
C GLU A 37 -6.68 -14.93 -11.28
N ASN A 38 -6.43 -14.18 -12.36
CA ASN A 38 -7.46 -13.52 -13.19
C ASN A 38 -8.33 -12.47 -12.47
N LYS A 39 -7.98 -12.06 -11.26
CA LYS A 39 -8.64 -10.95 -10.55
C LYS A 39 -7.66 -9.79 -10.35
N PRO A 40 -8.14 -8.54 -10.22
CA PRO A 40 -7.27 -7.42 -9.86
C PRO A 40 -6.52 -7.75 -8.56
N LEU A 41 -5.19 -7.56 -8.59
CA LEU A 41 -4.30 -7.85 -7.46
C LEU A 41 -4.69 -7.01 -6.24
N VAL A 42 -5.09 -5.75 -6.46
CA VAL A 42 -5.54 -4.83 -5.43
C VAL A 42 -6.98 -4.43 -5.74
N SER A 43 -7.90 -4.81 -4.87
CA SER A 43 -9.32 -4.45 -4.94
C SER A 43 -9.96 -4.62 -3.56
N HIS A 44 -11.14 -4.06 -3.35
CA HIS A 44 -11.90 -4.22 -2.11
C HIS A 44 -12.20 -5.68 -1.74
N THR A 45 -12.21 -6.57 -2.73
CA THR A 45 -12.49 -8.01 -2.55
C THR A 45 -11.24 -8.88 -2.74
N SER A 46 -10.07 -8.25 -2.92
CA SER A 46 -8.80 -8.96 -3.07
C SER A 46 -8.34 -9.57 -1.75
N LYS A 47 -7.73 -10.75 -1.81
CA LYS A 47 -7.06 -11.37 -0.66
C LYS A 47 -5.86 -10.59 -0.14
N PHE A 48 -5.32 -9.68 -0.96
CA PHE A 48 -4.24 -8.77 -0.58
C PHE A 48 -4.78 -7.46 0.04
N GLY A 49 -6.11 -7.36 0.17
CA GLY A 49 -6.81 -6.20 0.68
C GLY A 49 -6.90 -5.07 -0.34
N THR A 50 -7.66 -4.05 0.05
CA THR A 50 -7.52 -2.71 -0.52
C THR A 50 -6.13 -2.20 -0.11
N GLN A 51 -5.36 -1.62 -1.05
CA GLN A 51 -4.42 -0.59 -0.64
C GLN A 51 -5.29 0.54 -0.07
N ALA A 52 -5.56 0.47 1.23
CA ALA A 52 -5.92 1.63 2.01
C ALA A 52 -4.71 2.54 1.88
N THR A 53 -4.76 3.41 0.89
CA THR A 53 -3.80 4.50 0.79
C THR A 53 -3.77 5.15 2.18
N LYS A 54 -2.59 5.51 2.65
CA LYS A 54 -2.43 6.36 3.84
C LYS A 54 -3.20 7.69 3.71
N LYS A 55 -3.74 7.98 2.52
CA LYS A 55 -4.57 9.12 2.19
C LYS A 55 -6.03 8.97 2.62
N CYS A 56 -6.46 7.81 3.11
CA CYS A 56 -7.77 7.63 3.75
C CYS A 56 -7.63 7.52 5.28
N ASP A 57 -6.74 8.33 5.89
CA ASP A 57 -6.78 8.60 7.32
C ASP A 57 -8.05 9.44 7.61
N VAL A 58 -9.24 8.80 7.59
CA VAL A 58 -10.52 9.41 8.00
C VAL A 58 -10.45 9.93 9.44
N GLU A 59 -9.55 9.36 10.25
CA GLU A 59 -9.39 9.69 11.66
C GLU A 59 -8.66 11.03 11.92
N THR A 60 -7.91 11.58 10.94
CA THR A 60 -7.14 12.83 11.15
C THR A 60 -7.72 14.06 10.46
N GLY A 61 -8.79 13.93 9.67
CA GLY A 61 -9.46 15.07 9.05
C GLY A 61 -8.61 15.87 8.04
N GLU A 62 -7.49 15.31 7.55
CA GLU A 62 -6.63 15.99 6.56
C GLU A 62 -7.28 16.10 5.18
N ASP A 63 -8.31 15.31 4.88
CA ASP A 63 -8.98 15.29 3.57
C ASP A 63 -10.02 16.41 3.40
N GLN A 64 -10.12 17.35 4.35
CA GLN A 64 -10.99 18.54 4.24
C GLN A 64 -10.24 19.82 3.82
N LYS A 65 -8.99 19.73 3.36
CA LYS A 65 -8.28 20.85 2.74
C LYS A 65 -8.32 20.73 1.22
N GLY A 66 -9.51 20.85 0.65
CA GLY A 66 -9.67 20.72 -0.79
C GLY A 66 -11.10 20.72 -1.30
N GLU A 67 -12.01 21.48 -0.69
CA GLU A 67 -13.18 22.07 -1.36
C GLU A 67 -13.41 23.49 -0.81
#